data_AF-A0A1D2RFB4-F1
#
_entry.id   AF-A0A1D2RFB4-F1
#
_cell.length_a   1.000
_cell.length_b   1.000
_cell.length_c   1.000
_cell.angle_alpha   90.00
_cell.angle_beta   90.00
_cell.angle_gamma   90.00
#
_symmetry.space_group_name_H-M   'P 1'
#
loop_
_entity.id
_entity.type
_entity.pdbx_description
1 polymer ?
#
loop_
_entity_poly.entity_id
_entity_poly.type
_entity_poly.pdbx_seq_one_letter_code
_entity_poly.pdbx_strand_id
1 'polypeptide(L)'
;MQKITNQKNAPPQLSDVFRGINVWDFFSVSKIKNSMYCPSYLEYLSKGVREKKIITPEGVAGSKIHAKLDVTEKVEASPEEAAAHNAYALAQMILDVERTQKPQVLTEVPYFSPTRKIFGFPDTVYVHYDGGPRVSLVERKTRNSLVGNDGLPYLFADDAFQLHVQKNILSDVLKFIAEIDGNDIFSRCARGMDSYVELRDRGCDPDALTAGEFTSEMESAMSGICEVSRKGVSDSYSNFDIAVEYGQTEKTLMCRLGAENSVISERFDYVTGVLLQKQPVRQLCGSCSPMKRKYCGYSHLCAIPSEGKPAGQKKQVGQTSLSSFLSVL
;
A
#
# COMPACT_ATOMS: atom_id res chain seq x y z
N MET A 1 -18.64 33.45 10.27
CA MET A 1 -19.29 32.42 9.43
C MET A 1 -19.20 32.82 7.97
N GLN A 2 -18.13 32.40 7.28
CA GLN A 2 -18.09 32.44 5.82
C GLN A 2 -18.66 31.11 5.32
N LYS A 3 -19.72 31.17 4.52
CA LYS A 3 -20.06 30.05 3.63
C LYS A 3 -18.92 29.95 2.63
N ILE A 4 -18.07 28.94 2.74
CA ILE A 4 -17.12 28.59 1.68
C ILE A 4 -17.92 27.82 0.62
N THR A 5 -18.70 28.56 -0.16
CA THR A 5 -19.25 28.09 -1.43
C THR A 5 -18.22 28.36 -2.51
N ASN A 6 -17.24 27.47 -2.65
CA ASN A 6 -16.53 27.20 -3.89
C ASN A 6 -15.63 25.98 -3.68
N GLN A 7 -16.12 24.81 -4.10
CA GLN A 7 -15.32 23.57 -4.25
C GLN A 7 -14.17 23.71 -5.28
N LYS A 8 -13.85 24.92 -5.76
CA LYS A 8 -12.90 25.16 -6.85
C LYS A 8 -11.52 25.67 -6.44
N ASN A 9 -11.31 26.14 -5.20
CA ASN A 9 -10.01 26.71 -4.82
C ASN A 9 -9.55 26.15 -3.46
N ALA A 10 -8.55 25.24 -3.48
CA ALA A 10 -7.77 24.92 -2.30
C ALA A 10 -7.08 26.18 -1.75
N PRO A 11 -6.80 26.28 -0.44
CA PRO A 11 -6.07 27.40 0.14
C PRO A 11 -4.76 27.65 -0.64
N PRO A 12 -4.39 28.90 -0.95
CA PRO A 12 -3.19 29.21 -1.74
C PRO A 12 -1.93 28.51 -1.20
N GLN A 13 -1.77 28.43 0.12
CA GLN A 13 -0.64 27.77 0.77
C GLN A 13 -0.56 26.27 0.46
N LEU A 14 -1.70 25.58 0.32
CA LEU A 14 -1.75 24.17 -0.03
C LEU A 14 -1.44 23.96 -1.52
N SER A 15 -2.01 24.81 -2.37
CA SER A 15 -1.72 24.81 -3.81
C SER A 15 -0.26 25.10 -4.12
N ASP A 16 0.38 25.97 -3.34
CA ASP A 16 1.78 26.36 -3.52
C ASP A 16 2.75 25.20 -3.28
N VAL A 17 2.45 24.29 -2.34
CA VAL A 17 3.28 23.10 -2.09
C VAL A 17 3.20 22.10 -3.22
N PHE A 18 2.07 22.03 -3.90
CA PHE A 18 1.86 21.10 -5.01
C PHE A 18 2.13 21.72 -6.38
N ARG A 19 2.55 22.98 -6.42
CA ARG A 19 2.91 23.68 -7.65
C ARG A 19 4.10 23.00 -8.34
N GLY A 20 3.96 22.74 -9.63
CA GLY A 20 5.00 22.10 -10.44
C GLY A 20 5.26 20.63 -10.11
N ILE A 21 4.30 19.93 -9.47
CA ILE A 21 4.40 18.48 -9.30
C ILE A 21 4.63 17.82 -10.66
N ASN A 22 5.76 17.13 -10.76
CA ASN A 22 5.96 16.10 -11.74
C ASN A 22 5.78 14.74 -11.06
N VAL A 23 4.71 14.02 -11.39
CA VAL A 23 4.39 12.71 -10.79
C VAL A 23 5.55 11.71 -10.93
N TRP A 24 6.39 11.87 -11.97
CA TRP A 24 7.55 11.00 -12.18
C TRP A 24 8.68 11.20 -11.16
N ASP A 25 8.69 12.33 -10.45
CA ASP A 25 9.64 12.59 -9.38
C ASP A 25 9.24 11.92 -8.06
N PHE A 26 8.01 11.38 -7.98
CA PHE A 26 7.48 10.74 -6.78
C PHE A 26 7.59 9.21 -6.85
N PHE A 27 7.83 8.60 -5.70
CA PHE A 27 7.72 7.15 -5.53
C PHE A 27 6.28 6.79 -5.17
N SER A 28 5.68 5.87 -5.92
CA SER A 28 4.35 5.38 -5.57
C SER A 28 4.40 4.48 -4.33
N VAL A 29 3.28 4.38 -3.60
CA VAL A 29 3.09 3.41 -2.51
C VAL A 29 3.53 2.01 -2.93
N SER A 30 3.14 1.56 -4.13
CA SER A 30 3.55 0.25 -4.63
C SER A 30 5.07 0.11 -4.74
N LYS A 31 5.81 1.15 -5.21
CA LYS A 31 7.28 1.10 -5.26
C LYS A 31 7.90 1.04 -3.86
N ILE A 32 7.41 1.86 -2.92
CA ILE A 32 7.91 1.88 -1.55
C ILE A 32 7.62 0.55 -0.86
N LYS A 33 6.35 0.12 -0.85
CA LYS A 33 5.91 -1.19 -0.34
C LYS A 33 6.75 -2.32 -0.92
N ASN A 34 6.98 -2.27 -2.24
CA ASN A 34 7.67 -3.35 -2.89
C ASN A 34 9.16 -3.41 -2.51
N SER A 35 9.74 -2.25 -2.20
CA SER A 35 11.10 -2.13 -1.68
C SER A 35 11.21 -2.56 -0.22
N MET A 36 10.13 -2.47 0.56
CA MET A 36 10.09 -2.96 1.95
C MET A 36 10.15 -4.49 2.01
N TYR A 37 9.66 -5.20 1.00
CA TYR A 37 9.78 -6.67 0.95
C TYR A 37 11.00 -7.18 0.16
N CYS A 38 11.63 -6.39 -0.72
CA CYS A 38 12.71 -6.90 -1.58
C CYS A 38 13.90 -5.94 -1.68
N PRO A 39 15.03 -6.25 -1.02
CA PRO A 39 16.24 -5.45 -1.12
C PRO A 39 16.81 -5.33 -2.54
N SER A 40 16.71 -6.38 -3.36
CA SER A 40 17.15 -6.33 -4.77
C SER A 40 16.29 -5.38 -5.61
N TYR A 41 15.01 -5.28 -5.29
CA TYR A 41 14.10 -4.33 -5.93
C TYR A 41 14.36 -2.90 -5.44
N LEU A 42 14.63 -2.72 -4.15
CA LEU A 42 15.11 -1.45 -3.59
C LEU A 42 16.41 -1.00 -4.28
N GLU A 43 17.39 -1.89 -4.45
CA GLU A 43 18.64 -1.61 -5.14
C GLU A 43 18.38 -1.22 -6.61
N TYR A 44 17.54 -1.96 -7.32
CA TYR A 44 17.14 -1.66 -8.69
C TYR A 44 16.53 -0.25 -8.82
N LEU A 45 15.61 0.11 -7.93
CA LEU A 45 15.01 1.44 -7.91
C LEU A 45 16.00 2.54 -7.52
N SER A 46 16.92 2.27 -6.58
CA SER A 46 17.96 3.24 -6.17
C SER A 46 18.90 3.63 -7.31
N LYS A 47 19.06 2.76 -8.32
CA LYS A 47 19.82 3.02 -9.55
C LYS A 47 19.04 3.83 -10.60
N GLY A 48 17.82 4.26 -10.29
CA GLY A 48 16.96 5.04 -11.18
C GLY A 48 16.31 4.22 -12.30
N VAL A 49 16.29 2.89 -12.19
CA VAL A 49 15.76 2.04 -13.25
C VAL A 49 14.23 1.98 -13.17
N ARG A 50 13.57 2.11 -14.33
CA ARG A 50 12.10 2.07 -14.44
C ARG A 50 11.60 0.66 -14.74
N GLU A 51 10.66 0.18 -13.93
CA GLU A 51 9.99 -1.10 -14.17
C GLU A 51 9.15 -1.14 -15.44
N LYS A 52 9.03 -2.34 -15.99
CA LYS A 52 7.95 -2.71 -16.91
C LYS A 52 6.74 -3.17 -16.11
N LYS A 53 5.56 -2.62 -16.42
CA LYS A 53 4.29 -3.08 -15.84
C LYS A 53 4.02 -4.52 -16.27
N ILE A 54 3.84 -5.43 -15.31
CA ILE A 54 3.41 -6.81 -15.56
C ILE A 54 1.89 -6.84 -15.38
N ILE A 55 1.16 -7.28 -16.40
CA ILE A 55 -0.29 -7.47 -16.35
C ILE A 55 -0.55 -8.96 -16.16
N THR A 56 -1.26 -9.33 -15.09
CA THR A 56 -1.70 -10.70 -14.84
C THR A 56 -3.22 -10.80 -14.92
N PRO A 57 -3.78 -11.98 -15.25
CA PRO A 57 -5.24 -12.19 -15.24
C PRO A 57 -5.89 -11.86 -13.90
N GLU A 58 -5.23 -12.19 -12.79
CA GLU A 58 -5.70 -11.86 -11.43
C GLU A 58 -5.72 -10.35 -11.19
N GLY A 59 -4.71 -9.63 -11.70
CA GLY A 59 -4.65 -8.18 -11.64
C GLY A 59 -5.81 -7.54 -12.41
N VAL A 60 -6.14 -8.07 -13.60
CA VAL A 60 -7.28 -7.60 -14.40
C VAL A 60 -8.61 -7.84 -13.68
N ALA A 61 -8.80 -9.01 -13.06
CA ALA A 61 -10.02 -9.32 -12.30
C ALA A 61 -10.17 -8.40 -11.09
N GLY A 62 -9.08 -8.17 -10.33
CA GLY A 62 -9.06 -7.23 -9.21
C GLY A 62 -9.43 -5.81 -9.64
N SER A 63 -8.85 -5.30 -10.74
CA SER A 63 -9.15 -3.96 -11.24
C SER A 63 -10.62 -3.76 -11.63
N LYS A 64 -11.31 -4.80 -12.12
CA LYS A 64 -12.75 -4.72 -12.43
C LYS A 64 -13.60 -4.52 -11.18
N ILE A 65 -13.27 -5.24 -10.10
CA ILE A 65 -13.97 -5.11 -8.82
C ILE A 65 -13.75 -3.71 -8.23
N HIS A 66 -12.51 -3.21 -8.24
CA HIS A 66 -12.20 -1.86 -7.77
C HIS A 66 -12.97 -0.79 -8.57
N ALA A 67 -13.04 -0.92 -9.89
CA ALA A 67 -13.75 0.03 -10.75
C ALA A 67 -15.26 0.11 -10.44
N LYS A 68 -15.89 -0.98 -10.02
CA LYS A 68 -17.31 -0.98 -9.62
C LYS A 68 -17.56 -0.39 -8.24
N LEU A 69 -16.58 -0.50 -7.36
CA LEU A 69 -16.61 0.04 -6.00
C LEU A 69 -16.05 1.46 -5.91
N ASP A 70 -15.62 2.04 -7.04
CA ASP A 70 -15.23 3.44 -7.11
C ASP A 70 -16.46 4.33 -7.25
N VAL A 71 -16.89 4.88 -6.12
CA VAL A 71 -18.10 5.71 -6.00
C VAL A 71 -17.79 7.21 -6.00
N THR A 72 -16.51 7.58 -6.06
CA THR A 72 -16.08 8.98 -5.98
C THR A 72 -15.97 9.58 -7.35
N GLU A 73 -16.74 10.64 -7.60
CA GLU A 73 -16.63 11.43 -8.82
C GLU A 73 -15.21 12.02 -8.95
N LYS A 74 -14.58 11.79 -10.10
CA LYS A 74 -13.22 12.25 -10.38
C LYS A 74 -13.27 13.55 -11.17
N VAL A 75 -12.57 14.56 -10.68
CA VAL A 75 -12.40 15.84 -11.38
C VAL A 75 -11.24 15.72 -12.35
N GLU A 76 -11.46 16.06 -13.62
CA GLU A 76 -10.37 16.20 -14.59
C GLU A 76 -9.56 17.46 -14.25
N ALA A 77 -8.32 17.28 -13.83
CA ALA A 77 -7.42 18.34 -13.39
C ALA A 77 -5.96 17.96 -13.65
N SER A 78 -5.08 18.95 -13.69
CA SER A 78 -3.63 18.69 -13.69
C SER A 78 -3.22 17.98 -12.38
N PRO A 79 -2.08 17.26 -12.34
CA PRO A 79 -1.65 16.58 -11.12
C PRO A 79 -1.52 17.49 -9.89
N GLU A 80 -1.10 18.73 -10.11
CA GLU A 80 -0.90 19.77 -9.10
C GLU A 80 -2.25 20.18 -8.48
N GLU A 81 -3.22 20.50 -9.34
CA GLU A 81 -4.58 20.87 -8.94
C GLU A 81 -5.30 19.69 -8.28
N ALA A 82 -5.15 18.48 -8.82
CA ALA A 82 -5.72 17.28 -8.25
C ALA A 82 -5.15 17.00 -6.85
N ALA A 83 -3.84 17.15 -6.63
CA ALA A 83 -3.22 16.97 -5.33
C ALA A 83 -3.78 17.97 -4.29
N ALA A 84 -3.86 19.25 -4.65
CA ALA A 84 -4.41 20.30 -3.77
C ALA A 84 -5.90 20.08 -3.47
N HIS A 85 -6.67 19.77 -4.52
CA HIS A 85 -8.10 19.50 -4.41
C HIS A 85 -8.38 18.31 -3.51
N ASN A 86 -7.68 17.19 -3.68
CA ASN A 86 -7.92 15.97 -2.91
C ASN A 86 -7.52 16.13 -1.44
N ALA A 87 -6.41 16.82 -1.16
CA ALA A 87 -6.02 17.17 0.20
C ALA A 87 -7.08 18.05 0.89
N TYR A 88 -7.61 19.05 0.18
CA TYR A 88 -8.68 19.90 0.69
C TYR A 88 -10.01 19.15 0.85
N ALA A 89 -10.37 18.27 -0.08
CA ALA A 89 -11.57 17.45 -0.01
C ALA A 89 -11.58 16.58 1.25
N LEU A 90 -10.44 15.96 1.58
CA LEU A 90 -10.29 15.20 2.82
C LEU A 90 -10.48 16.07 4.06
N ALA A 91 -9.88 17.26 4.10
CA ALA A 91 -10.06 18.18 5.22
C ALA A 91 -11.53 18.62 5.36
N GLN A 92 -12.19 18.95 4.25
CA GLN A 92 -13.59 19.34 4.23
C GLN A 92 -14.49 18.20 4.73
N MET A 93 -14.24 16.96 4.31
CA MET A 93 -14.96 15.79 4.82
C MET A 93 -14.82 15.65 6.34
N ILE A 94 -13.62 15.82 6.89
CA ILE A 94 -13.38 15.75 8.34
C ILE A 94 -14.23 16.79 9.08
N LEU A 95 -14.24 18.04 8.60
CA LEU A 95 -15.03 19.12 9.20
C LEU A 95 -16.53 18.87 9.06
N ASP A 96 -16.96 18.33 7.92
CA ASP A 96 -18.37 18.04 7.67
C ASP A 96 -18.86 16.86 8.53
N VAL A 97 -18.05 15.80 8.69
CA VAL A 97 -18.34 14.69 9.62
C VAL A 97 -18.38 15.19 11.05
N GLU A 98 -17.46 16.07 11.48
CA GLU A 98 -17.51 16.67 12.81
C GLU A 98 -18.83 17.43 13.05
N ARG A 99 -19.27 18.22 12.07
CA ARG A 99 -20.49 19.02 12.19
C ARG A 99 -21.77 18.20 12.11
N THR A 100 -21.81 17.21 11.22
CA THR A 100 -23.04 16.49 10.86
C THR A 100 -23.16 15.12 11.52
N GLN A 101 -22.05 14.58 12.02
CA GLN A 101 -21.91 13.21 12.50
C GLN A 101 -22.29 12.16 11.46
N LYS A 102 -22.36 12.55 10.18
CA LYS A 102 -22.65 11.65 9.07
C LYS A 102 -21.33 11.18 8.46
N PRO A 103 -21.13 9.87 8.33
CA PRO A 103 -19.95 9.34 7.67
C PRO A 103 -19.88 9.74 6.20
N GLN A 104 -18.67 9.76 5.66
CA GLN A 104 -18.38 10.04 4.26
C GLN A 104 -17.26 9.14 3.74
N VAL A 105 -17.21 8.95 2.43
CA VAL A 105 -16.23 8.07 1.79
C VAL A 105 -15.61 8.74 0.55
N LEU A 106 -14.31 8.51 0.36
CA LEU A 106 -13.61 8.70 -0.90
C LEU A 106 -12.99 7.39 -1.34
N THR A 107 -12.99 7.12 -2.64
CA THR A 107 -12.49 5.89 -3.25
C THR A 107 -11.56 6.23 -4.40
N GLU A 108 -10.43 5.53 -4.48
CA GLU A 108 -9.47 5.64 -5.59
C GLU A 108 -8.98 7.07 -5.86
N VAL A 109 -8.84 7.88 -4.80
CA VAL A 109 -8.39 9.28 -4.88
C VAL A 109 -6.88 9.37 -4.62
N PRO A 110 -6.08 9.99 -5.50
CA PRO A 110 -4.65 10.13 -5.26
C PRO A 110 -4.33 11.16 -4.19
N TYR A 111 -3.35 10.83 -3.35
CA TYR A 111 -2.76 11.75 -2.36
C TYR A 111 -1.25 11.81 -2.51
N PHE A 112 -0.71 13.01 -2.37
CA PHE A 112 0.72 13.31 -2.43
C PHE A 112 1.16 13.79 -1.05
N SER A 113 2.28 13.26 -0.57
CA SER A 113 2.89 13.75 0.67
C SER A 113 3.44 15.16 0.42
N PRO A 114 3.04 16.18 1.21
CA PRO A 114 3.58 17.54 1.07
C PRO A 114 5.05 17.62 1.47
N THR A 115 5.55 16.72 2.32
CA THR A 115 6.92 16.78 2.83
C THR A 115 7.88 15.77 2.21
N ARG A 116 7.36 14.77 1.48
CA ARG A 116 8.16 13.67 0.89
C ARG A 116 7.72 13.42 -0.53
N LYS A 117 8.66 13.02 -1.40
CA LYS A 117 8.34 12.62 -2.78
C LYS A 117 7.72 11.21 -2.84
N ILE A 118 6.58 11.03 -2.17
CA ILE A 118 5.80 9.80 -2.11
C ILE A 118 4.33 10.11 -2.42
N PHE A 119 3.67 9.26 -3.19
CA PHE A 119 2.24 9.39 -3.50
C PHE A 119 1.55 8.03 -3.55
N GLY A 120 0.23 8.01 -3.40
CA GLY A 120 -0.56 6.79 -3.35
C GLY A 120 -2.00 7.00 -3.77
N PHE A 121 -2.66 5.90 -4.11
CA PHE A 121 -4.10 5.82 -4.33
C PHE A 121 -4.65 4.87 -3.26
N PRO A 122 -5.15 5.36 -2.12
CA PRO A 122 -5.89 4.52 -1.21
C PRO A 122 -7.15 4.02 -1.90
N ASP A 123 -7.45 2.73 -1.77
CA ASP A 123 -8.68 2.17 -2.32
C ASP A 123 -9.91 2.87 -1.69
N THR A 124 -9.83 3.18 -0.38
CA THR A 124 -10.87 3.91 0.34
C THR A 124 -10.30 4.74 1.48
N VAL A 125 -10.79 5.98 1.60
CA VAL A 125 -10.69 6.82 2.78
C VAL A 125 -12.10 7.00 3.35
N TYR A 126 -12.33 6.47 4.54
CA TYR A 126 -13.61 6.52 5.22
C TYR A 126 -13.52 7.44 6.44
N VAL A 127 -14.34 8.48 6.47
CA VAL A 127 -14.37 9.45 7.56
C VAL A 127 -15.67 9.27 8.33
N HIS A 128 -15.58 9.01 9.63
CA HIS A 128 -16.73 8.69 10.48
C HIS A 128 -16.63 9.34 11.86
N TYR A 129 -17.69 9.27 12.65
CA TYR A 129 -17.77 9.90 13.96
C TYR A 129 -17.79 8.86 15.09
N ASP A 130 -16.76 8.86 15.92
CA ASP A 130 -16.65 8.02 17.12
C ASP A 130 -15.99 8.83 18.26
N GLY A 131 -16.85 9.56 18.99
CA GLY A 131 -16.42 10.55 19.98
C GLY A 131 -15.63 11.73 19.39
N GLY A 132 -15.69 11.91 18.07
CA GLY A 132 -14.91 12.85 17.27
C GLY A 132 -14.67 12.26 15.87
N PRO A 133 -14.14 13.04 14.90
CA PRO A 133 -13.97 12.56 13.55
C PRO A 133 -12.76 11.64 13.49
N ARG A 134 -12.94 10.50 12.83
CA ARG A 134 -11.93 9.47 12.61
C ARG A 134 -11.72 9.28 11.12
N VAL A 135 -10.48 9.06 10.73
CA VAL A 135 -10.10 8.70 9.38
C VAL A 135 -9.69 7.24 9.39
N SER A 136 -10.35 6.43 8.58
CA SER A 136 -10.05 5.02 8.40
C SER A 136 -9.60 4.77 6.97
N LEU A 137 -8.46 4.11 6.83
CA LEU A 137 -7.99 3.62 5.54
C LEU A 137 -8.49 2.19 5.34
N VAL A 138 -9.10 1.93 4.20
CA VAL A 138 -9.51 0.58 3.82
C VAL A 138 -8.81 0.20 2.53
N GLU A 139 -8.05 -0.88 2.60
CA GLU A 139 -7.42 -1.50 1.45
C GLU A 139 -8.25 -2.72 1.04
N ARG A 140 -8.64 -2.79 -0.23
CA ARG A 140 -9.45 -3.88 -0.77
C ARG A 140 -8.55 -4.93 -1.41
N LYS A 141 -8.86 -6.18 -1.12
CA LYS A 141 -8.10 -7.32 -1.62
C LYS A 141 -9.04 -8.42 -2.10
N THR A 142 -8.84 -8.83 -3.34
CA THR A 142 -9.55 -9.97 -3.91
C THR A 142 -8.72 -11.24 -3.71
N ARG A 143 -9.32 -12.25 -3.09
CA ARG A 143 -8.68 -13.53 -2.73
C ARG A 143 -9.53 -14.69 -3.22
N ASN A 144 -8.88 -15.83 -3.45
CA ASN A 144 -9.60 -17.09 -3.72
C ASN A 144 -10.14 -17.73 -2.43
N SER A 145 -9.69 -17.28 -1.27
CA SER A 145 -10.21 -17.65 0.03
C SER A 145 -10.11 -16.44 0.96
N LEU A 146 -11.15 -16.19 1.74
CA LEU A 146 -11.17 -15.13 2.76
C LEU A 146 -10.42 -15.57 4.03
N VAL A 147 -10.45 -16.86 4.31
CA VAL A 147 -9.92 -17.49 5.52
C VAL A 147 -8.92 -18.57 5.13
N GLY A 148 -7.83 -18.71 5.87
CA GLY A 148 -6.85 -19.78 5.69
C GLY A 148 -7.32 -21.11 6.26
N ASN A 149 -6.54 -22.17 6.02
CA ASN A 149 -6.79 -23.50 6.61
C ASN A 149 -6.70 -23.50 8.15
N ASP A 150 -6.08 -22.46 8.72
CA ASP A 150 -5.96 -22.19 10.15
C ASP A 150 -7.22 -21.53 10.74
N GLY A 151 -8.24 -21.26 9.93
CA GLY A 151 -9.45 -20.56 10.37
C GLY A 151 -9.26 -19.05 10.57
N LEU A 152 -8.11 -18.49 10.18
CA LEU A 152 -7.79 -17.07 10.35
C LEU A 152 -7.86 -16.30 9.02
N PRO A 153 -8.07 -14.97 9.03
CA PRO A 153 -8.10 -14.16 7.82
C PRO A 153 -6.88 -14.38 6.91
N TYR A 154 -7.11 -14.46 5.60
CA TYR A 154 -6.09 -14.70 4.58
C TYR A 154 -5.37 -13.41 4.16
N LEU A 155 -4.65 -12.84 5.12
CA LEU A 155 -3.88 -11.59 5.02
C LEU A 155 -2.41 -11.85 4.72
N PHE A 156 -1.78 -10.89 4.03
CA PHE A 156 -0.36 -10.89 3.72
C PHE A 156 0.34 -9.67 4.34
N ALA A 157 1.65 -9.79 4.55
CA ALA A 157 2.47 -8.69 5.09
C ALA A 157 2.45 -7.44 4.19
N ASP A 158 2.31 -7.62 2.88
CA ASP A 158 2.24 -6.49 1.96
C ASP A 158 0.94 -5.70 2.09
N ASP A 159 -0.16 -6.31 2.54
CA ASP A 159 -1.40 -5.60 2.87
C ASP A 159 -1.13 -4.57 4.00
N ALA A 160 -0.41 -5.00 5.04
CA ALA A 160 -0.03 -4.13 6.16
C ALA A 160 0.99 -3.05 5.76
N PHE A 161 1.99 -3.40 4.94
CA PHE A 161 2.95 -2.41 4.42
C PHE A 161 2.25 -1.36 3.56
N GLN A 162 1.32 -1.77 2.70
CA GLN A 162 0.56 -0.84 1.86
C GLN A 162 -0.20 0.17 2.70
N LEU A 163 -0.98 -0.30 3.68
CA LEU A 163 -1.73 0.55 4.61
C LEU A 163 -0.82 1.48 5.40
N HIS A 164 0.33 1.00 5.88
CA HIS A 164 1.29 1.82 6.61
C HIS A 164 1.84 2.98 5.77
N VAL A 165 2.20 2.73 4.51
CA VAL A 165 2.69 3.79 3.61
C VAL A 165 1.56 4.79 3.29
N GLN A 166 0.34 4.32 2.99
CA GLN A 166 -0.81 5.19 2.73
C GLN A 166 -1.15 6.06 3.94
N LYS A 167 -1.14 5.47 5.14
CA LYS A 167 -1.35 6.17 6.40
C LYS A 167 -0.32 7.27 6.61
N ASN A 168 0.95 7.02 6.30
CA ASN A 168 1.99 8.03 6.38
C ASN A 168 1.74 9.21 5.42
N ILE A 169 1.28 8.95 4.20
CA ILE A 169 0.92 10.01 3.24
C ILE A 169 -0.23 10.86 3.77
N LEU A 170 -1.34 10.23 4.19
CA LEU A 170 -2.50 10.98 4.69
C LEU A 170 -2.21 11.69 6.02
N SER A 171 -1.42 11.08 6.91
CA SER A 171 -0.97 11.73 8.15
C SER A 171 -0.13 12.98 7.85
N ASP A 172 0.75 12.92 6.84
CA ASP A 172 1.56 14.05 6.40
C ASP A 172 0.69 15.17 5.80
N VAL A 173 -0.28 14.82 4.95
CA VAL A 173 -1.27 15.77 4.40
C VAL A 173 -2.04 16.47 5.53
N LEU A 174 -2.59 15.72 6.48
CA LEU A 174 -3.38 16.30 7.57
C LEU A 174 -2.55 17.13 8.55
N LYS A 175 -1.31 16.73 8.85
CA LYS A 175 -0.40 17.54 9.67
C LYS A 175 -0.09 18.87 8.98
N PHE A 176 0.22 18.82 7.69
CA PHE A 176 0.48 20.03 6.92
C PHE A 176 -0.73 20.97 6.86
N ILE A 177 -1.93 20.42 6.67
CA ILE A 177 -3.17 21.20 6.74
C ILE A 177 -3.37 21.78 8.14
N ALA A 178 -3.09 21.02 9.20
CA ALA A 178 -3.16 21.52 10.58
C ALA A 178 -2.20 22.70 10.81
N GLU A 179 -1.00 22.66 10.23
CA GLU A 179 -0.01 23.74 10.31
C GLU A 179 -0.48 25.02 9.61
N ILE A 180 -1.19 24.90 8.49
CA ILE A 180 -1.74 26.05 7.74
C ILE A 180 -3.00 26.61 8.40
N ASP A 181 -3.95 25.73 8.74
CA ASP A 181 -5.30 26.09 9.19
C ASP A 181 -5.35 26.41 10.70
N GLY A 182 -4.39 25.89 11.47
CA GLY A 182 -4.35 26.03 12.93
C GLY A 182 -5.39 25.18 13.68
N ASN A 183 -6.09 24.29 12.99
CA ASN A 183 -7.13 23.44 13.58
C ASN A 183 -6.58 22.08 14.04
N ASP A 184 -6.61 21.83 15.35
CA ASP A 184 -6.09 20.59 15.95
C ASP A 184 -6.88 19.33 15.56
N ILE A 185 -8.08 19.47 14.99
CA ILE A 185 -8.86 18.32 14.51
C ILE A 185 -8.07 17.48 13.50
N PHE A 186 -7.34 18.12 12.60
CA PHE A 186 -6.54 17.46 11.58
C PHE A 186 -5.34 16.75 12.20
N SER A 187 -4.68 17.38 13.19
CA SER A 187 -3.61 16.76 13.98
C SER A 187 -4.07 15.52 14.75
N ARG A 188 -5.28 15.56 15.33
CA ARG A 188 -5.89 14.41 16.00
C ARG A 188 -6.19 13.28 15.01
N CYS A 189 -6.83 13.59 13.89
CA CYS A 189 -7.10 12.61 12.83
C CYS A 189 -5.80 12.01 12.28
N ALA A 190 -4.75 12.80 12.10
CA ALA A 190 -3.44 12.34 11.61
C ALA A 190 -2.76 11.31 12.53
N ARG A 191 -3.00 11.39 13.84
CA ARG A 191 -2.45 10.44 14.84
C ARG A 191 -3.34 9.21 15.04
N GLY A 192 -4.64 9.38 14.89
CA GLY A 192 -5.66 8.37 15.23
C GLY A 192 -6.20 7.59 14.05
N MET A 193 -5.50 7.51 12.91
CA MET A 193 -6.00 6.79 11.74
C MET A 193 -6.04 5.28 11.96
N ASP A 194 -7.19 4.69 11.67
CA ASP A 194 -7.38 3.24 11.64
C ASP A 194 -7.01 2.64 10.28
N SER A 195 -6.69 1.35 10.26
CA SER A 195 -6.26 0.63 9.06
C SER A 195 -7.02 -0.69 8.94
N TYR A 196 -7.70 -0.85 7.82
CA TYR A 196 -8.55 -2.00 7.54
C TYR A 196 -8.17 -2.65 6.22
N VAL A 197 -8.26 -3.97 6.17
CA VAL A 197 -8.23 -4.76 4.94
C VAL A 197 -9.60 -5.37 4.72
N GLU A 198 -10.23 -5.05 3.60
CA GLU A 198 -11.45 -5.69 3.13
C GLU A 198 -11.07 -6.86 2.21
N LEU A 199 -11.34 -8.09 2.63
CA LEU A 199 -11.19 -9.26 1.78
C LEU A 199 -12.52 -9.58 1.09
N ARG A 200 -12.49 -9.64 -0.24
CA ARG A 200 -13.59 -10.12 -1.09
C ARG A 200 -13.19 -11.38 -1.84
N ASP A 201 -14.15 -12.26 -2.03
CA ASP A 201 -13.96 -13.43 -2.88
C ASP A 201 -13.79 -12.95 -4.33
N ARG A 202 -12.79 -13.48 -5.04
CA ARG A 202 -12.54 -13.14 -6.44
C ARG A 202 -13.67 -13.56 -7.38
N GLY A 203 -14.48 -14.54 -7.00
CA GLY A 203 -15.70 -14.95 -7.70
C GLY A 203 -16.91 -14.05 -7.41
N CYS A 204 -16.79 -13.12 -6.46
CA CYS A 204 -17.85 -12.16 -6.15
C CYS A 204 -17.67 -10.90 -7.02
N ASP A 205 -18.62 -10.68 -7.92
CA ASP A 205 -18.71 -9.45 -8.70
C ASP A 205 -19.71 -8.50 -8.01
N PRO A 206 -19.26 -7.41 -7.37
CA PRO A 206 -20.17 -6.52 -6.66
C PRO A 206 -21.07 -5.78 -7.65
N ASP A 207 -22.26 -5.40 -7.18
CA ASP A 207 -23.09 -4.44 -7.87
C ASP A 207 -22.44 -3.04 -7.82
N ALA A 208 -22.79 -2.19 -8.79
CA ALA A 208 -22.45 -0.78 -8.68
C ALA A 208 -23.21 -0.18 -7.50
N LEU A 209 -22.51 0.58 -6.66
CA LEU A 209 -23.08 1.17 -5.46
C LEU A 209 -23.05 2.70 -5.55
N THR A 210 -23.99 3.34 -4.86
CA THR A 210 -23.89 4.75 -4.52
C THR A 210 -22.96 4.96 -3.33
N ALA A 211 -22.47 6.19 -3.14
CA ALA A 211 -21.63 6.52 -1.98
C ALA A 211 -22.34 6.26 -0.63
N GLY A 212 -23.66 6.46 -0.56
CA GLY A 212 -24.47 6.20 0.64
C GLY A 212 -24.61 4.71 0.95
N GLU A 213 -24.82 3.87 -0.07
CA GLU A 213 -24.84 2.41 0.07
C GLU A 213 -23.46 1.89 0.50
N PHE A 214 -22.40 2.35 -0.14
CA PHE A 214 -21.02 1.99 0.24
C PHE A 214 -20.72 2.36 1.70
N THR A 215 -21.14 3.55 2.12
CA THR A 215 -20.98 4.00 3.51
C THR A 215 -21.74 3.10 4.49
N SER A 216 -22.97 2.70 4.14
CA SER A 216 -23.79 1.80 4.96
C SER A 216 -23.16 0.40 5.07
N GLU A 217 -22.58 -0.12 3.98
CA GLU A 217 -21.83 -1.38 4.00
C GLU A 217 -20.62 -1.28 4.94
N MET A 218 -19.88 -0.18 4.89
CA MET A 218 -18.70 0.04 5.75
C MET A 218 -19.07 0.11 7.24
N GLU A 219 -20.11 0.87 7.61
CA GLU A 219 -20.58 0.95 9.00
C GLU A 219 -21.00 -0.43 9.53
N SER A 220 -21.78 -1.16 8.75
CA SER A 220 -22.22 -2.51 9.09
C SER A 220 -21.03 -3.45 9.29
N ALA A 221 -20.09 -3.48 8.33
CA ALA A 221 -18.91 -4.33 8.40
C ALA A 221 -18.00 -4.00 9.59
N MET A 222 -17.79 -2.71 9.88
CA MET A 222 -16.99 -2.27 11.03
C MET A 222 -17.66 -2.59 12.37
N SER A 223 -18.99 -2.48 12.46
CA SER A 223 -19.75 -2.82 13.67
C SER A 223 -19.71 -4.32 14.01
N GLY A 224 -19.52 -5.17 13.00
CA GLY A 224 -19.46 -6.62 13.15
C GLY A 224 -18.09 -7.17 13.58
N ILE A 225 -17.09 -6.31 13.81
CA ILE A 225 -15.75 -6.75 14.25
C ILE A 225 -15.81 -7.11 15.74
N CYS A 226 -15.71 -8.41 16.03
CA CYS A 226 -15.81 -8.93 17.39
C CYS A 226 -14.76 -10.00 17.73
N GLU A 227 -14.13 -10.61 16.72
CA GLU A 227 -13.10 -11.62 16.93
C GLU A 227 -11.72 -11.01 16.93
N VAL A 228 -10.93 -11.29 17.97
CA VAL A 228 -9.54 -10.83 18.07
C VAL A 228 -8.61 -12.03 17.91
N SER A 229 -7.76 -11.99 16.89
CA SER A 229 -6.67 -12.93 16.72
C SER A 229 -5.32 -12.20 16.79
N ARG A 230 -4.34 -12.82 17.43
CA ARG A 230 -2.95 -12.44 17.22
C ARG A 230 -2.41 -13.34 16.11
N LYS A 231 -2.60 -12.92 14.86
CA LYS A 231 -1.94 -13.56 13.72
C LYS A 231 -0.59 -12.91 13.52
N GLY A 232 0.46 -13.71 13.52
CA GLY A 232 1.74 -13.27 12.98
C GLY A 232 1.60 -13.06 11.48
N VAL A 233 1.43 -11.83 11.02
CA VAL A 233 1.55 -11.52 9.59
C VAL A 233 3.05 -11.50 9.28
N SER A 234 3.66 -12.69 9.24
CA SER A 234 5.09 -12.84 8.97
C SER A 234 5.37 -12.64 7.49
N ASP A 235 6.43 -11.91 7.16
CA ASP A 235 6.98 -11.93 5.81
C ASP A 235 8.16 -12.91 5.70
N SER A 236 8.80 -12.95 4.53
CA SER A 236 9.90 -13.87 4.30
C SER A 236 11.24 -13.47 4.93
N TYR A 237 11.33 -12.30 5.55
CA TYR A 237 12.57 -11.65 5.99
C TYR A 237 12.59 -11.33 7.49
N SER A 238 11.43 -11.18 8.11
CA SER A 238 11.25 -11.02 9.54
C SER A 238 9.92 -11.61 9.99
N ASN A 239 9.93 -12.19 11.17
CA ASN A 239 8.70 -12.41 11.91
C ASN A 239 8.33 -11.07 12.56
N PHE A 240 7.20 -10.50 12.17
CA PHE A 240 6.54 -9.46 12.95
C PHE A 240 5.07 -9.83 13.08
N ASP A 241 4.51 -9.55 14.25
CA ASP A 241 3.12 -9.85 14.55
C ASP A 241 2.31 -8.56 14.57
N ILE A 242 1.11 -8.62 14.01
CA ILE A 242 0.11 -7.55 14.12
C ILE A 242 -1.15 -8.20 14.66
N ALA A 243 -1.72 -7.63 15.72
CA ALA A 243 -3.05 -8.05 16.16
C ALA A 243 -4.06 -7.76 15.04
N VAL A 244 -4.94 -8.71 14.75
CA VAL A 244 -5.99 -8.55 13.75
C VAL A 244 -7.32 -8.80 14.42
N GLU A 245 -8.15 -7.76 14.43
CA GLU A 245 -9.57 -7.89 14.77
C GLU A 245 -10.34 -8.07 13.45
N TYR A 246 -11.29 -9.00 13.39
CA TYR A 246 -12.04 -9.20 12.16
C TYR A 246 -13.51 -9.53 12.41
N GLY A 247 -14.30 -9.28 11.37
CA GLY A 247 -15.73 -9.55 11.31
C GLY A 247 -16.11 -9.91 9.89
N GLN A 248 -17.05 -10.83 9.73
CA GLN A 248 -17.50 -11.32 8.43
C GLN A 248 -18.95 -10.87 8.17
N THR A 249 -19.20 -10.30 7.00
CA THR A 249 -20.54 -10.11 6.45
C THR A 249 -20.85 -11.23 5.45
N GLU A 250 -22.05 -11.22 4.86
CA GLU A 250 -22.39 -12.17 3.78
C GLU A 250 -21.42 -12.11 2.59
N LYS A 251 -20.80 -10.95 2.33
CA LYS A 251 -20.01 -10.70 1.10
C LYS A 251 -18.54 -10.40 1.35
N THR A 252 -18.16 -9.99 2.56
CA THR A 252 -16.83 -9.46 2.87
C THR A 252 -16.31 -9.97 4.20
N LEU A 253 -14.99 -10.14 4.31
CA LEU A 253 -14.31 -10.27 5.59
C LEU A 253 -13.52 -8.98 5.85
N MET A 254 -13.93 -8.22 6.85
CA MET A 254 -13.27 -6.98 7.25
C MET A 254 -12.26 -7.26 8.34
N CYS A 255 -11.03 -6.79 8.15
CA CYS A 255 -9.92 -7.02 9.08
C CYS A 255 -9.35 -5.68 9.54
N ARG A 256 -9.49 -5.32 10.80
CA ARG A 256 -8.77 -4.20 11.41
C ARG A 256 -7.38 -4.65 11.83
N LEU A 257 -6.36 -3.95 11.32
CA LEU A 257 -4.99 -4.15 11.74
C LEU A 257 -4.73 -3.32 13.00
N GLY A 258 -4.07 -3.93 13.99
CA GLY A 258 -3.64 -3.28 15.22
C GLY A 258 -2.66 -2.13 14.98
N ALA A 259 -2.32 -1.42 16.07
CA ALA A 259 -1.44 -0.25 16.04
C ALA A 259 -0.08 -0.51 15.36
N GLU A 260 0.56 0.58 14.92
CA GLU A 260 1.81 0.53 14.15
C GLU A 260 2.87 -0.36 14.79
N ASN A 261 3.35 -1.32 14.00
CA ASN A 261 4.44 -2.20 14.36
C ASN A 261 5.78 -1.48 14.07
N SER A 262 6.68 -1.44 15.06
CA SER A 262 7.96 -0.72 14.94
C SER A 262 8.82 -1.26 13.79
N VAL A 263 8.76 -2.57 13.52
CA VAL A 263 9.50 -3.19 12.41
C VAL A 263 9.05 -2.64 11.06
N ILE A 264 7.74 -2.40 10.89
CA ILE A 264 7.19 -1.84 9.65
C ILE A 264 7.68 -0.40 9.47
N SER A 265 7.65 0.38 10.55
CA SER A 265 8.06 1.79 10.56
C SER A 265 9.56 1.93 10.29
N GLU A 266 10.40 1.16 10.97
CA GLU A 266 11.86 1.12 10.75
C GLU A 266 12.22 0.77 9.31
N ARG A 267 11.49 -0.18 8.70
CA ARG A 267 11.69 -0.56 7.30
C ARG A 267 11.25 0.52 6.33
N PHE A 268 10.12 1.17 6.60
CA PHE A 268 9.66 2.30 5.82
C PHE A 268 10.67 3.45 5.86
N ASP A 269 11.19 3.79 7.04
CA ASP A 269 12.22 4.81 7.22
C ASP A 269 13.52 4.45 6.50
N TYR A 270 13.96 3.19 6.58
CA TYR A 270 15.13 2.72 5.84
C TYR A 270 14.93 2.82 4.31
N VAL A 271 13.82 2.31 3.79
CA VAL A 271 13.52 2.34 2.35
C VAL A 271 13.43 3.78 1.83
N THR A 272 12.75 4.65 2.56
CA THR A 272 12.63 6.06 2.18
C THR A 272 13.96 6.80 2.31
N GLY A 273 14.79 6.49 3.31
CA GLY A 273 16.16 6.99 3.41
C GLY A 273 17.00 6.60 2.19
N VAL A 274 16.92 5.35 1.74
CA VAL A 274 17.63 4.91 0.53
C VAL A 274 17.11 5.61 -0.72
N LEU A 275 15.80 5.64 -0.94
CA LEU A 275 15.22 6.14 -2.19
C LEU A 275 15.19 7.68 -2.29
N LEU A 276 14.90 8.37 -1.18
CA LEU A 276 14.72 9.82 -1.16
C LEU A 276 15.98 10.57 -0.75
N GLN A 277 16.76 10.01 0.18
CA GLN A 277 17.99 10.64 0.70
C GLN A 277 19.26 10.02 0.11
N LYS A 278 19.13 9.08 -0.83
CA LYS A 278 20.24 8.38 -1.51
C LYS A 278 21.19 7.70 -0.51
N GLN A 279 20.67 7.21 0.60
CA GLN A 279 21.46 6.39 1.53
C GLN A 279 21.91 5.09 0.85
N PRO A 280 23.06 4.53 1.21
CA PRO A 280 23.52 3.27 0.63
C PRO A 280 22.58 2.12 1.02
N VAL A 281 22.36 1.19 0.09
CA VAL A 281 21.64 -0.06 0.36
C VAL A 281 22.52 -0.92 1.27
N ARG A 282 22.09 -1.13 2.53
CA ARG A 282 22.87 -1.82 3.56
C ARG A 282 22.71 -3.35 3.54
N GLN A 283 21.64 -3.87 2.93
CA GLN A 283 21.38 -5.31 2.84
C GLN A 283 21.27 -5.75 1.38
N LEU A 284 22.18 -6.64 0.98
CA LEU A 284 22.03 -7.46 -0.22
C LEU A 284 21.18 -8.69 0.16
N CYS A 285 20.27 -9.09 -0.73
CA CYS A 285 19.35 -10.21 -0.54
C CYS A 285 20.05 -11.45 0.05
N GLY A 286 19.70 -11.82 1.29
CA GLY A 286 20.05 -13.11 1.86
C GLY A 286 19.23 -14.20 1.18
N SER A 287 19.80 -14.85 0.17
CA SER A 287 19.30 -16.06 -0.50
C SER A 287 17.80 -16.37 -0.33
N CYS A 288 16.93 -15.78 -1.15
CA CYS A 288 15.54 -16.24 -1.24
C CYS A 288 15.49 -17.71 -1.70
N SER A 289 14.68 -18.53 -1.03
CA SER A 289 14.52 -19.93 -1.44
C SER A 289 14.02 -20.01 -2.89
N PRO A 290 14.44 -21.03 -3.68
CA PRO A 290 14.00 -21.19 -5.07
C PRO A 290 12.47 -21.22 -5.23
N MET A 291 11.74 -21.84 -4.28
CA MET A 291 10.28 -21.82 -4.26
C MET A 291 9.70 -20.41 -4.11
N LYS A 292 10.29 -19.56 -3.26
CA LYS A 292 9.86 -18.17 -3.09
C LYS A 292 10.16 -17.31 -4.32
N ARG A 293 11.28 -17.57 -5.00
CA ARG A 293 11.61 -16.89 -6.26
C ARG A 293 10.60 -17.17 -7.38
N LYS A 294 10.03 -18.37 -7.43
CA LYS A 294 9.03 -18.76 -8.45
C LYS A 294 7.80 -17.82 -8.47
N TYR A 295 7.40 -17.30 -7.31
CA TYR A 295 6.24 -16.42 -7.16
C TYR A 295 6.63 -14.94 -6.99
N CYS A 296 7.92 -14.64 -6.95
CA CYS A 296 8.42 -13.28 -6.88
C CYS A 296 8.41 -12.66 -8.29
N GLY A 297 7.56 -11.64 -8.49
CA GLY A 297 7.52 -10.87 -9.74
C GLY A 297 8.86 -10.19 -10.10
N TYR A 298 9.79 -10.16 -9.15
CA TYR A 298 11.11 -9.53 -9.26
C TYR A 298 12.26 -10.54 -9.23
N SER A 299 11.97 -11.84 -9.34
CA SER A 299 12.98 -12.89 -9.37
C SER A 299 14.01 -12.74 -10.48
N HIS A 300 13.63 -12.11 -11.60
CA HIS A 300 14.53 -11.75 -12.70
C HIS A 300 15.63 -10.76 -12.27
N LEU A 301 15.38 -9.90 -11.27
CA LEU A 301 16.39 -9.01 -10.68
C LEU A 301 17.40 -9.77 -9.80
N CYS A 302 17.00 -10.94 -9.30
CA CYS A 302 17.81 -11.77 -8.42
C CYS A 302 18.64 -12.84 -9.18
N ALA A 303 18.62 -12.82 -10.52
CA ALA A 303 19.30 -13.78 -11.38
C ALA A 303 20.76 -13.40 -11.69
N ILE A 304 21.26 -12.29 -11.15
CA ILE A 304 22.67 -11.91 -11.32
C ILE A 304 23.51 -12.76 -10.35
N PRO A 305 24.40 -13.64 -10.84
CA PRO A 305 25.30 -14.39 -9.96
C PRO A 305 26.17 -13.41 -9.19
N SER A 306 26.42 -13.71 -7.92
CA SER A 306 27.52 -13.11 -7.16
C SER A 306 28.84 -13.32 -7.93
N GLU A 307 29.25 -12.35 -8.73
CA GLU A 307 30.64 -12.26 -9.19
C GLU A 307 31.50 -12.05 -7.95
N GLY A 308 32.18 -13.11 -7.54
CA GLY A 308 32.95 -13.10 -6.30
C GLY A 308 33.44 -14.45 -5.78
N LYS A 309 33.40 -15.53 -6.56
CA LYS A 309 34.21 -16.72 -6.24
C LYS A 309 35.51 -16.65 -7.04
N PRO A 310 36.69 -16.66 -6.40
CA PRO A 310 37.95 -16.66 -7.14
C PRO A 310 38.04 -17.95 -7.97
N ALA A 311 38.31 -17.78 -9.26
CA ALA A 311 38.70 -18.87 -10.14
C ALA A 311 40.04 -19.43 -9.63
N GLY A 312 40.02 -20.64 -9.07
CA GLY A 312 41.24 -21.21 -8.51
C GLY A 312 41.07 -22.60 -7.92
N GLN A 313 40.79 -23.59 -8.76
CA GLN A 313 41.50 -24.88 -8.74
C GLN A 313 41.06 -25.71 -9.95
N LYS A 314 41.95 -25.78 -10.95
CA LYS A 314 41.87 -26.76 -12.03
C LYS A 314 41.88 -28.15 -11.39
N LYS A 315 40.80 -28.92 -11.54
CA LYS A 315 40.90 -30.37 -11.47
C LYS A 315 41.87 -30.81 -12.57
N GLN A 316 42.97 -31.43 -12.16
CA GLN A 316 43.83 -32.18 -13.07
C GLN A 316 42.95 -33.19 -13.81
N VAL A 317 42.84 -32.99 -15.13
CA VAL A 317 42.32 -33.99 -16.04
C VAL A 317 43.37 -35.09 -16.12
N GLY A 318 43.08 -36.24 -15.51
CA GLY A 318 43.81 -37.46 -15.75
C GLY A 318 43.73 -37.80 -17.23
N GLN A 319 44.90 -38.03 -17.82
CA GLN A 319 45.06 -38.59 -19.14
C GLN A 319 44.35 -39.95 -19.21
N THR A 320 43.42 -40.10 -20.14
CA THR A 320 43.12 -41.40 -20.73
C THR A 320 43.03 -41.24 -22.23
N SER A 321 43.94 -41.94 -22.90
CA SER A 321 44.22 -41.98 -24.32
C SER A 321 43.06 -42.54 -25.14
N LEU A 322 42.86 -41.94 -26.31
CA LEU A 322 42.08 -42.48 -27.42
C LEU A 322 42.81 -43.68 -28.06
N SER A 323 42.28 -44.87 -27.83
CA SER A 323 42.41 -46.09 -28.64
C SER A 323 41.29 -47.01 -28.15
N SER A 324 40.24 -47.40 -28.89
CA SER A 324 40.20 -48.13 -30.16
C SER A 324 38.70 -48.15 -30.55
N PHE A 325 38.27 -47.75 -31.74
CA PHE A 325 38.05 -48.60 -32.93
C PHE A 325 37.48 -50.02 -32.68
N LEU A 326 36.25 -50.22 -33.20
CA LEU A 326 35.62 -51.43 -33.79
C LEU A 326 35.74 -52.79 -33.06
N SER A 327 34.59 -53.37 -32.69
CA SER A 327 34.08 -54.63 -33.30
C SER A 327 32.82 -55.17 -32.58
N VAL A 328 31.75 -55.34 -33.37
CA VAL A 328 30.75 -56.43 -33.37
C VAL A 328 30.68 -57.36 -32.13
N LEU A 329 29.59 -57.25 -31.38
CA LEU A 329 28.56 -58.29 -31.14
C LEU A 329 27.37 -57.65 -30.39
#